data_AF-R4Z6T1-F1
#
_entry.id   AF-R4Z6T1-F1
#
_cell.length_a   1.000
_cell.length_b   1.000
_cell.length_c   1.000
_cell.angle_alpha   90.00
_cell.angle_beta   90.00
_cell.angle_gamma   90.00
#
_symmetry.space_group_name_H-M   'P 1'
#
loop_
_entity.id
_entity.type
_entity.pdbx_description
1 polymer ?
#
loop_
_entity_poly.entity_id
_entity_poly.type
_entity_poly.pdbx_seq_one_letter_code
_entity_poly.pdbx_strand_id
1 'polypeptide(L)'
;MSEVPSSPTRPDPPRLPLPRRIPTAPAGRGPALPLSSQSHTAWAAALVGLADHAPVLVELTAAGSVRWWSPHDGDQADPISLVWAQRAEADVQLAGLALGRTAPDAHAGLPGVSTAAAVVATRTGDCSVTTGTGADLTNAGGRSLVVDALMLYLGLPTAAEPRTPAHLVCSVWLDRLLAATVLEPGRVTTWTAAIRHHPLSSGGTTAPELAAITQDLGAMGWDPMRLAVAAGSTDWVDLDPVGAAWMDRGAFARRLLDRYPDLDDQCRVLSAVMPTRLAHTVRHAVSASLTHRR
;
A
#
# COMPACT_ATOMS: atom_id res chain seq x y z
N MET A 1 20.23 23.08 44.97
CA MET A 1 18.99 22.84 44.21
C MET A 1 19.34 23.03 42.76
N SER A 2 19.56 21.94 42.03
CA SER A 2 19.97 21.99 40.61
C SER A 2 18.74 22.13 39.74
N GLU A 3 18.72 23.17 38.90
CA GLU A 3 17.72 23.38 37.86
C GLU A 3 17.87 22.31 36.78
N VAL A 4 16.76 21.63 36.48
CA VAL A 4 16.63 20.69 35.36
C VAL A 4 16.39 21.54 34.11
N PRO A 5 17.20 21.42 33.04
CA PRO A 5 16.94 22.14 31.81
C PRO A 5 15.72 21.53 31.10
N SER A 6 14.72 22.39 30.85
CA SER A 6 13.51 22.09 30.08
C SER A 6 13.84 21.48 28.72
N SER A 7 13.19 20.35 28.41
CA SER A 7 13.29 19.68 27.12
C SER A 7 12.84 20.61 25.98
N PRO A 8 13.51 20.62 24.81
CA PRO A 8 13.04 21.38 23.66
C PRO A 8 11.73 20.77 23.17
N THR A 9 10.69 21.61 23.13
CA THR A 9 9.39 21.29 22.57
C THR A 9 9.58 20.80 21.13
N ARG A 10 9.19 19.55 20.86
CA ARG A 10 9.24 18.94 19.53
C ARG A 10 8.42 19.82 18.57
N PRO A 11 8.96 20.24 17.42
CA PRO A 11 8.20 21.02 16.46
C PRO A 11 7.00 20.19 15.97
N ASP A 12 5.83 20.83 15.89
CA ASP A 12 4.64 20.23 15.28
C ASP A 12 5.00 19.71 13.87
N PRO A 13 4.56 18.50 13.49
CA PRO A 13 4.77 18.02 12.14
C PRO A 13 4.14 19.01 11.14
N PRO A 14 4.82 19.29 10.01
CA PRO A 14 4.30 20.21 9.02
C PRO A 14 2.92 19.74 8.58
N ARG A 15 1.90 20.61 8.75
CA ARG A 15 0.59 20.41 8.16
C ARG A 15 0.75 20.55 6.65
N LEU A 16 1.07 19.45 5.98
CA LEU A 16 1.05 19.41 4.52
C LEU A 16 -0.36 19.83 4.06
N PRO A 17 -0.49 20.76 3.10
CA PRO A 17 -1.78 21.14 2.58
C PRO A 17 -2.45 19.90 1.99
N LEU A 18 -3.58 19.49 2.59
CA LEU A 18 -4.40 18.42 2.04
C LEU A 18 -4.81 18.81 0.62
N PRO A 19 -4.70 17.92 -0.38
CA PRO A 19 -5.19 18.20 -1.72
C PRO A 19 -6.69 18.53 -1.62
N ARG A 20 -7.05 19.78 -1.99
CA ARG A 20 -8.44 20.21 -2.01
C ARG A 20 -9.15 19.49 -3.14
N ARG A 21 -10.18 18.69 -2.82
CA ARG A 21 -11.12 18.19 -3.84
C ARG A 21 -11.85 19.38 -4.45
N ILE A 22 -11.64 19.60 -5.74
CA ILE A 22 -12.42 20.56 -6.53
C ILE A 22 -13.43 19.73 -7.34
N PRO A 23 -14.76 19.92 -7.15
CA PRO A 23 -15.77 19.24 -7.95
C PRO A 23 -15.56 19.57 -9.43
N THR A 24 -15.50 18.56 -10.30
CA THR A 24 -15.33 18.76 -11.74
C THR A 24 -16.64 19.17 -12.45
N ALA A 25 -17.79 19.04 -11.79
CA ALA A 25 -19.07 19.53 -12.31
C ALA A 25 -20.08 19.77 -11.17
N PRO A 26 -21.07 20.68 -11.32
CA PRO A 26 -22.26 20.66 -10.47
C PRO A 26 -22.93 19.29 -10.59
N ALA A 27 -23.47 18.76 -9.50
CA ALA A 27 -24.17 17.47 -9.45
C ALA A 27 -25.15 17.32 -10.62
N GLY A 28 -24.71 16.69 -11.72
CA GLY A 28 -25.36 16.85 -13.02
C GLY A 28 -25.04 15.69 -13.95
N ARG A 29 -26.00 14.77 -14.04
CA ARG A 29 -26.12 13.64 -15.00
C ARG A 29 -24.80 12.97 -15.40
N GLY A 30 -24.16 12.32 -14.42
CA GLY A 30 -23.39 11.10 -14.71
C GLY A 30 -24.30 10.01 -15.31
N PRO A 31 -23.75 8.91 -15.85
CA PRO A 31 -24.57 7.82 -16.39
C PRO A 31 -25.55 7.31 -15.34
N ALA A 32 -26.65 6.74 -15.81
CA ALA A 32 -27.70 6.20 -14.95
C ALA A 32 -27.16 5.03 -14.10
N LEU A 33 -26.62 5.36 -12.92
CA LEU A 33 -26.28 4.36 -11.92
C LEU A 33 -27.57 3.83 -11.29
N PRO A 34 -27.62 2.54 -10.95
CA PRO A 34 -28.78 1.97 -10.27
C PRO A 34 -28.97 2.67 -8.92
N LEU A 35 -30.05 3.43 -8.75
CA LEU A 35 -30.28 4.26 -7.55
C LEU A 35 -30.59 3.45 -6.28
N SER A 36 -30.84 2.14 -6.41
CA SER A 36 -31.10 1.27 -5.27
C SER A 36 -29.80 0.63 -4.76
N SER A 37 -29.61 0.67 -3.44
CA SER A 37 -28.51 0.01 -2.71
C SER A 37 -28.50 -1.52 -2.83
N GLN A 38 -29.49 -2.11 -3.51
CA GLN A 38 -29.77 -3.55 -3.46
C GLN A 38 -28.81 -4.42 -4.29
N SER A 39 -27.91 -3.82 -5.09
CA SER A 39 -26.78 -4.58 -5.64
C SER A 39 -25.58 -3.66 -5.85
N HIS A 40 -24.70 -3.59 -4.85
CA HIS A 40 -23.39 -2.93 -4.98
C HIS A 40 -22.54 -3.53 -6.14
N THR A 41 -22.86 -4.75 -6.57
CA THR A 41 -22.28 -5.42 -7.75
C THR A 41 -22.73 -4.74 -9.05
N ALA A 42 -24.00 -4.37 -9.17
CA ALA A 42 -24.51 -3.60 -10.31
C ALA A 42 -23.86 -2.20 -10.37
N TRP A 43 -23.58 -1.59 -9.22
CA TRP A 43 -22.77 -0.37 -9.14
C TRP A 43 -21.37 -0.59 -9.68
N ALA A 44 -20.67 -1.63 -9.22
CA ALA A 44 -19.30 -1.91 -9.67
C ALA A 44 -19.24 -2.12 -11.19
N ALA A 45 -20.19 -2.88 -11.76
CA ALA A 45 -20.29 -3.06 -13.22
C ALA A 45 -20.55 -1.75 -13.97
N ALA A 46 -21.41 -0.88 -13.45
CA ALA A 46 -21.69 0.41 -14.09
C ALA A 46 -20.51 1.39 -14.00
N LEU A 47 -19.72 1.34 -12.93
CA LEU A 47 -18.50 2.13 -12.76
C LEU A 47 -17.37 1.72 -13.70
N VAL A 48 -17.26 0.43 -14.01
CA VAL A 48 -16.28 -0.06 -14.99
C VAL A 48 -16.48 0.63 -16.35
N GLY A 49 -17.73 0.82 -16.79
CA GLY A 49 -18.04 1.52 -18.05
C GLY A 49 -17.70 3.01 -18.08
N LEU A 50 -17.26 3.59 -16.96
CA LEU A 50 -16.85 4.99 -16.85
C LEU A 50 -15.33 5.18 -16.78
N ALA A 51 -14.61 4.09 -16.56
CA ALA A 51 -13.17 4.11 -16.29
C ALA A 51 -12.32 4.35 -17.55
N ASP A 52 -12.94 4.50 -18.73
CA ASP A 52 -12.25 4.49 -20.03
C ASP A 52 -11.17 5.56 -20.18
N HIS A 53 -11.20 6.65 -19.39
CA HIS A 53 -10.30 7.79 -19.58
C HIS A 53 -9.63 8.36 -18.30
N ALA A 54 -10.16 8.12 -17.09
CA ALA A 54 -9.58 8.62 -15.83
C ALA A 54 -10.12 7.83 -14.62
N PRO A 55 -9.41 7.82 -13.48
CA PRO A 55 -10.00 7.29 -12.26
C PRO A 55 -11.14 8.19 -11.77
N VAL A 56 -12.19 7.58 -11.25
CA VAL A 56 -13.41 8.28 -10.80
C VAL A 56 -13.83 7.74 -9.44
N LEU A 57 -14.08 8.65 -8.50
CA LEU A 57 -14.75 8.36 -7.23
C LEU A 57 -16.23 8.70 -7.38
N VAL A 58 -17.09 7.83 -6.83
CA VAL A 58 -18.53 8.00 -6.86
C VAL A 58 -19.10 7.72 -5.50
N GLU A 59 -20.06 8.51 -5.08
CA GLU A 59 -20.74 8.36 -3.81
C GLU A 59 -22.26 8.31 -4.01
N LEU A 60 -22.91 7.40 -3.29
CA LEU A 60 -24.35 7.36 -3.13
C LEU A 60 -24.72 7.81 -1.72
N THR A 61 -25.49 8.89 -1.61
CA THR A 61 -25.97 9.40 -0.32
C THR A 61 -27.23 8.68 0.15
N ALA A 62 -27.54 8.80 1.44
CA ALA A 62 -28.79 8.27 2.02
C ALA A 62 -30.06 8.87 1.37
N ALA A 63 -29.96 10.07 0.78
CA ALA A 63 -31.05 10.70 0.03
C ALA A 63 -31.19 10.16 -1.41
N GLY A 64 -30.39 9.16 -1.81
CA GLY A 64 -30.38 8.62 -3.16
C GLY A 64 -29.69 9.53 -4.19
N SER A 65 -28.95 10.54 -3.73
CA SER A 65 -28.19 11.42 -4.63
C SER A 65 -26.85 10.81 -4.97
N VAL A 66 -26.43 10.95 -6.23
CA VAL A 66 -25.12 10.49 -6.69
C VAL A 66 -24.18 11.66 -6.89
N ARG A 67 -22.98 11.57 -6.32
CA ARG A 67 -21.90 12.56 -6.45
C ARG A 67 -20.69 11.91 -7.11
N TRP A 68 -19.90 12.69 -7.84
CA TRP A 68 -18.81 12.21 -8.67
C TRP A 68 -17.58 13.12 -8.54
N TRP A 69 -16.39 12.53 -8.58
CA TRP A 69 -15.11 13.23 -8.60
C TRP A 69 -14.16 12.55 -9.56
N SER A 70 -13.44 13.35 -10.34
CA SER A 70 -12.32 12.92 -11.17
C SER A 70 -11.12 13.85 -10.95
N PRO A 71 -9.88 13.37 -11.15
CA PRO A 71 -8.72 14.25 -11.22
C PRO A 71 -8.91 15.28 -12.35
N HIS A 72 -8.26 16.44 -12.24
CA HIS A 72 -8.26 17.44 -13.30
C HIS A 72 -7.51 16.92 -14.55
N ASP A 73 -7.96 17.34 -15.73
CA ASP A 73 -7.43 16.92 -17.02
C ASP A 73 -5.90 17.08 -17.10
N GLY A 74 -5.20 15.99 -17.40
CA GLY A 74 -3.76 15.98 -17.70
C GLY A 74 -2.88 15.13 -16.78
N ASP A 75 -3.35 14.76 -15.59
CA ASP A 75 -2.63 13.86 -14.69
C ASP A 75 -3.15 12.42 -14.81
N GLN A 76 -2.27 11.47 -15.14
CA GLN A 76 -2.45 10.06 -14.79
C GLN A 76 -2.35 9.94 -13.26
N ALA A 77 -3.36 10.42 -12.55
CA ALA A 77 -3.35 10.42 -11.10
C ALA A 77 -3.53 8.97 -10.59
N ASP A 78 -2.74 8.60 -9.57
CA ASP A 78 -3.00 7.39 -8.78
C ASP A 78 -4.47 7.43 -8.31
N PRO A 79 -5.31 6.43 -8.64
CA PRO A 79 -6.72 6.45 -8.27
C PRO A 79 -6.95 6.60 -6.76
N ILE A 80 -6.01 6.11 -5.94
CA ILE A 80 -6.07 6.25 -4.49
C ILE A 80 -6.03 7.73 -4.06
N SER A 81 -5.42 8.61 -4.87
CA SER A 81 -5.35 10.06 -4.58
C SER A 81 -6.71 10.71 -4.38
N LEU A 82 -7.77 10.19 -5.01
CA LEU A 82 -9.13 10.72 -4.85
C LEU A 82 -9.65 10.53 -3.43
N VAL A 83 -9.24 9.48 -2.73
CA VAL A 83 -9.70 9.14 -1.37
C VAL A 83 -8.62 9.31 -0.29
N TRP A 84 -7.37 9.54 -0.70
CA TRP A 84 -6.22 9.66 0.19
C TRP A 84 -6.40 10.76 1.23
N ALA A 85 -6.10 10.43 2.49
CA ALA A 85 -6.19 11.35 3.62
C ALA A 85 -7.58 11.99 3.81
N GLN A 86 -8.63 11.36 3.29
CA GLN A 86 -9.99 11.89 3.34
C GLN A 86 -10.95 10.91 4.02
N ARG A 87 -12.12 11.44 4.41
CA ARG A 87 -13.24 10.68 4.96
C ARG A 87 -14.52 11.12 4.27
N ALA A 88 -15.38 10.16 3.98
CA ALA A 88 -16.69 10.40 3.43
C ALA A 88 -17.56 11.19 4.41
N GLU A 89 -18.44 12.03 3.89
CA GLU A 89 -19.47 12.68 4.69
C GLU A 89 -20.41 11.64 5.30
N ALA A 90 -20.98 11.95 6.47
CA ALA A 90 -21.81 11.02 7.24
C ALA A 90 -23.10 10.57 6.54
N ASP A 91 -23.48 11.14 5.40
CA ASP A 91 -24.64 10.73 4.60
C ASP A 91 -24.32 9.70 3.51
N VAL A 92 -23.04 9.51 3.14
CA VAL A 92 -22.56 8.60 2.07
C VAL A 92 -22.72 7.13 2.42
N GLN A 93 -23.72 6.43 1.88
CA GLN A 93 -23.98 5.02 2.18
C GLN A 93 -23.08 4.05 1.40
N LEU A 94 -22.56 4.48 0.25
CA LEU A 94 -21.74 3.67 -0.64
C LEU A 94 -20.75 4.58 -1.37
N ALA A 95 -19.52 4.10 -1.53
CA ALA A 95 -18.49 4.74 -2.33
C ALA A 95 -17.91 3.73 -3.32
N GLY A 96 -17.61 4.20 -4.53
CA GLY A 96 -16.99 3.39 -5.57
C GLY A 96 -15.84 4.10 -6.24
N LEU A 97 -14.77 3.36 -6.53
CA LEU A 97 -13.59 3.86 -7.23
C LEU A 97 -13.41 3.06 -8.52
N ALA A 98 -13.46 3.76 -9.65
CA ALA A 98 -13.16 3.21 -10.96
C ALA A 98 -11.68 3.47 -11.32
N LEU A 99 -11.03 2.49 -11.91
CA LEU A 99 -9.62 2.45 -12.27
C LEU A 99 -9.53 2.19 -13.78
N GLY A 100 -9.13 3.21 -14.55
CA GLY A 100 -8.69 2.99 -15.92
C GLY A 100 -7.24 2.52 -15.91
N ARG A 101 -6.95 1.26 -16.24
CA ARG A 101 -5.57 0.82 -16.52
C ARG A 101 -5.42 0.51 -18.00
N THR A 102 -4.72 1.39 -18.70
CA THR A 102 -3.90 0.99 -19.83
C THR A 102 -2.64 0.35 -19.25
N ALA A 103 -2.57 -0.98 -19.22
CA ALA A 103 -1.27 -1.62 -18.96
C ALA A 103 -0.34 -1.28 -20.14
N PRO A 104 0.90 -0.80 -19.92
CA PRO A 104 1.90 -0.86 -20.97
C PRO A 104 2.21 -2.34 -21.21
N ASP A 105 1.98 -2.83 -22.43
CA ASP A 105 2.39 -4.17 -22.87
C ASP A 105 3.91 -4.29 -22.79
N ALA A 106 4.43 -4.76 -21.65
CA ALA A 106 5.84 -5.04 -21.53
C ALA A 106 6.27 -6.29 -22.33
N HIS A 107 5.31 -7.13 -22.76
CA HIS A 107 5.60 -8.37 -23.48
C HIS A 107 4.67 -8.57 -24.68
N ALA A 108 5.27 -8.46 -25.88
CA ALA A 108 4.79 -8.98 -27.16
C ALA A 108 3.59 -8.27 -27.82
N GLY A 109 3.84 -7.18 -28.55
CA GLY A 109 3.27 -6.84 -29.88
C GLY A 109 1.76 -7.01 -30.16
N LEU A 110 0.94 -7.24 -29.15
CA LEU A 110 -0.52 -7.35 -29.20
C LEU A 110 -1.10 -6.00 -28.77
N PRO A 111 -2.32 -5.64 -29.22
CA PRO A 111 -2.98 -4.44 -28.71
C PRO A 111 -3.27 -4.61 -27.21
N GLY A 112 -2.73 -3.68 -26.41
CA GLY A 112 -2.90 -3.66 -24.96
C GLY A 112 -4.36 -3.78 -24.54
N VAL A 113 -4.64 -4.79 -23.73
CA VAL A 113 -5.98 -5.00 -23.19
C VAL A 113 -6.21 -3.94 -22.12
N SER A 114 -7.06 -2.96 -22.41
CA SER A 114 -7.56 -2.02 -21.39
C SER A 114 -8.33 -2.83 -20.35
N THR A 115 -7.75 -3.01 -19.17
CA THR A 115 -8.43 -3.62 -18.04
C THR A 115 -8.94 -2.50 -17.13
N ALA A 116 -10.15 -2.02 -17.39
CA ALA A 116 -10.88 -1.23 -16.42
C ALA A 116 -11.20 -2.09 -15.19
N ALA A 117 -11.17 -1.53 -14.00
CA ALA A 117 -11.64 -2.20 -12.79
C ALA A 117 -12.39 -1.21 -11.91
N ALA A 118 -13.42 -1.66 -11.21
CA ALA A 118 -14.12 -0.86 -10.23
C ALA A 118 -14.22 -1.61 -8.91
N VAL A 119 -14.05 -0.87 -7.82
CA VAL A 119 -14.28 -1.35 -6.47
C VAL A 119 -15.40 -0.52 -5.87
N VAL A 120 -16.36 -1.17 -5.24
CA VAL A 120 -17.46 -0.53 -4.53
C VAL A 120 -17.50 -1.05 -3.12
N ALA A 121 -17.60 -0.14 -2.14
CA ALA A 121 -17.77 -0.47 -0.75
C ALA A 121 -19.00 0.25 -0.17
N THR A 122 -19.75 -0.45 0.69
CA THR A 122 -20.85 0.13 1.46
C THR A 122 -20.35 0.57 2.83
N ARG A 123 -21.10 1.46 3.48
CA ARG A 123 -20.85 1.85 4.87
C ARG A 123 -21.04 0.70 5.88
N THR A 124 -21.69 -0.40 5.48
CA THR A 124 -21.78 -1.63 6.28
C THR A 124 -20.54 -2.51 6.17
N GLY A 125 -19.62 -2.20 5.24
CA GLY A 125 -18.39 -2.96 5.01
C GLY A 125 -18.49 -4.02 3.92
N ASP A 126 -19.61 -4.08 3.19
CA ASP A 126 -19.73 -4.96 2.03
C ASP A 126 -18.94 -4.38 0.86
N CYS A 127 -18.19 -5.23 0.15
CA CYS A 127 -17.30 -4.82 -0.93
C CYS A 127 -17.54 -5.69 -2.17
N SER A 128 -17.49 -5.07 -3.35
CA SER A 128 -17.49 -5.76 -4.65
C SER A 128 -16.39 -5.22 -5.56
N VAL A 129 -15.78 -6.10 -6.33
CA VAL A 129 -14.73 -5.79 -7.30
C VAL A 129 -15.12 -6.37 -8.65
N THR A 130 -15.19 -5.53 -9.67
CA THR A 130 -15.53 -5.93 -11.04
C THR A 130 -14.45 -5.47 -12.01
N THR A 131 -14.13 -6.29 -13.00
CA THR A 131 -13.16 -5.96 -14.06
C THR A 131 -13.85 -5.87 -15.43
N GLY A 132 -13.32 -5.04 -16.33
CA GLY A 132 -13.83 -4.76 -17.67
C GLY A 132 -13.88 -5.96 -18.61
N THR A 133 -13.22 -7.06 -18.25
CA THR A 133 -13.36 -8.35 -18.96
C THR A 133 -14.59 -9.15 -18.52
N GLY A 134 -15.47 -8.59 -17.68
CA GLY A 134 -16.66 -9.26 -17.17
C GLY A 134 -16.37 -10.38 -16.16
N ALA A 135 -15.10 -10.52 -15.74
CA ALA A 135 -14.73 -11.45 -14.69
C ALA A 135 -14.95 -10.77 -13.33
N ASP A 136 -15.99 -11.22 -12.62
CA ASP A 136 -16.16 -10.92 -11.19
C ASP A 136 -14.98 -11.53 -10.43
N LEU A 137 -14.06 -10.68 -9.99
CA LEU A 137 -13.04 -11.07 -9.01
C LEU A 137 -13.64 -10.94 -7.62
N THR A 138 -14.72 -11.67 -7.36
CA THR A 138 -15.34 -11.74 -6.03
C THR A 138 -14.46 -12.48 -5.00
N ASN A 139 -13.25 -12.95 -5.35
CA ASN A 139 -12.48 -13.83 -4.47
C ASN A 139 -10.95 -13.64 -4.44
N ALA A 140 -10.43 -12.44 -4.73
CA ALA A 140 -9.06 -12.08 -4.30
C ALA A 140 -9.04 -11.55 -2.84
N GLY A 141 -9.75 -12.24 -1.94
CA GLY A 141 -9.64 -12.08 -0.48
C GLY A 141 -9.86 -10.67 0.12
N GLY A 142 -10.46 -9.71 -0.59
CA GLY A 142 -10.66 -8.35 -0.07
C GLY A 142 -9.36 -7.59 0.26
N ARG A 143 -8.22 -8.03 -0.28
CA ARG A 143 -6.88 -7.46 0.02
C ARG A 143 -6.36 -6.72 -1.21
N SER A 144 -6.85 -5.49 -1.40
CA SER A 144 -6.33 -4.56 -2.40
C SER A 144 -6.21 -3.18 -1.76
N LEU A 145 -5.18 -2.43 -2.13
CA LEU A 145 -4.99 -1.06 -1.66
C LEU A 145 -6.19 -0.16 -1.97
N VAL A 146 -6.93 -0.45 -3.05
CA VAL A 146 -8.15 0.29 -3.41
C VAL A 146 -9.31 -0.06 -2.48
N VAL A 147 -9.44 -1.34 -2.12
CA VAL A 147 -10.43 -1.78 -1.12
C VAL A 147 -10.11 -1.12 0.23
N ASP A 148 -8.86 -1.20 0.67
CA ASP A 148 -8.40 -0.56 1.91
C ASP A 148 -8.68 0.94 1.91
N ALA A 149 -8.38 1.61 0.79
CA ALA A 149 -8.61 3.03 0.67
C ALA A 149 -10.10 3.41 0.75
N LEU A 150 -10.99 2.62 0.14
CA LEU A 150 -12.44 2.83 0.26
C LEU A 150 -12.98 2.52 1.66
N MET A 151 -12.50 1.45 2.29
CA MET A 151 -12.86 1.11 3.66
C MET A 151 -12.47 2.24 4.61
N LEU A 152 -11.22 2.69 4.54
CA LEU A 152 -10.75 3.85 5.30
C LEU A 152 -11.58 5.08 4.95
N TYR A 153 -11.80 5.38 3.67
CA TYR A 153 -12.59 6.53 3.26
C TYR A 153 -13.99 6.55 3.90
N LEU A 154 -14.65 5.40 4.00
CA LEU A 154 -15.96 5.24 4.65
C LEU A 154 -15.90 5.18 6.19
N GLY A 155 -14.70 5.25 6.78
CA GLY A 155 -14.49 5.20 8.23
C GLY A 155 -14.48 3.79 8.82
N LEU A 156 -14.26 2.77 7.98
CA LEU A 156 -14.28 1.36 8.36
C LEU A 156 -12.87 0.81 8.58
N PRO A 157 -12.69 -0.18 9.47
CA PRO A 157 -11.41 -0.86 9.64
C PRO A 157 -11.10 -1.75 8.42
N THR A 158 -9.81 -1.93 8.16
CA THR A 158 -9.34 -2.85 7.13
C THR A 158 -8.99 -4.23 7.70
N ALA A 159 -8.89 -5.22 6.82
CA ALA A 159 -8.52 -6.58 7.21
C ALA A 159 -7.12 -6.60 7.88
N ALA A 160 -6.93 -7.47 8.86
CA ALA A 160 -5.61 -7.66 9.46
C ALA A 160 -4.61 -8.24 8.42
N GLU A 161 -3.36 -7.79 8.48
CA GLU A 161 -2.26 -8.35 7.70
C GLU A 161 -1.51 -9.39 8.57
N PRO A 162 -1.45 -10.68 8.16
CA PRO A 162 -0.76 -11.71 8.92
C PRO A 162 0.77 -11.57 8.94
N ARG A 163 1.37 -10.94 7.91
CA ARG A 163 2.80 -10.66 7.88
C ARG A 163 3.14 -9.59 8.92
N THR A 164 4.35 -9.64 9.46
CA THR A 164 4.85 -8.73 10.51
C THR A 164 5.86 -7.72 9.94
N PRO A 165 6.24 -6.66 10.68
CA PRO A 165 7.31 -5.74 10.26
C PRO A 165 8.64 -6.44 9.89
N ALA A 166 8.93 -7.60 10.49
CA ALA A 166 10.10 -8.41 10.12
C ALA A 166 10.08 -8.82 8.64
N HIS A 167 8.90 -9.09 8.06
CA HIS A 167 8.77 -9.43 6.64
C HIS A 167 9.15 -8.25 5.74
N LEU A 168 8.78 -7.03 6.13
CA LEU A 168 9.14 -5.83 5.40
C LEU A 168 10.64 -5.57 5.45
N VAL A 169 11.26 -5.69 6.64
CA VAL A 169 12.71 -5.56 6.80
C VAL A 169 13.47 -6.56 5.93
N CYS A 170 13.03 -7.82 5.92
CA CYS A 170 13.62 -8.84 5.06
C CYS A 170 13.44 -8.51 3.57
N SER A 171 12.27 -8.05 3.16
CA SER A 171 11.99 -7.68 1.76
C SER A 171 12.86 -6.52 1.30
N VAL A 172 12.95 -5.45 2.11
CA VAL A 172 13.82 -4.30 1.84
C VAL A 172 15.29 -4.73 1.74
N TRP A 173 15.73 -5.64 2.61
CA TRP A 173 17.10 -6.12 2.57
C TRP A 173 17.39 -6.92 1.28
N LEU A 174 16.52 -7.86 0.92
CA LEU A 174 16.68 -8.68 -0.28
C LEU A 174 16.64 -7.84 -1.56
N ASP A 175 15.75 -6.86 -1.63
CA ASP A 175 15.68 -5.89 -2.74
C ASP A 175 16.99 -5.10 -2.89
N ARG A 176 17.52 -4.56 -1.78
CA ARG A 176 18.82 -3.86 -1.77
C ARG A 176 19.98 -4.76 -2.19
N LEU A 177 19.98 -6.03 -1.77
CA LEU A 177 20.99 -7.01 -2.18
C LEU A 177 20.89 -7.31 -3.68
N LEU A 178 19.67 -7.48 -4.20
CA LEU A 178 19.45 -7.72 -5.62
C LEU A 178 19.94 -6.53 -6.45
N ALA A 179 19.52 -5.32 -6.08
CA ALA A 179 19.95 -4.09 -6.73
C ALA A 179 21.48 -3.94 -6.72
N ALA A 180 22.13 -4.15 -5.57
CA ALA A 180 23.59 -4.05 -5.46
C ALA A 180 24.32 -5.12 -6.29
N THR A 181 23.78 -6.34 -6.35
CA THR A 181 24.38 -7.45 -7.10
C THR A 181 24.27 -7.26 -8.61
N VAL A 182 23.15 -6.70 -9.08
CA VAL A 182 22.88 -6.44 -10.50
C VAL A 182 23.64 -5.20 -10.99
N LEU A 183 23.63 -4.11 -10.22
CA LEU A 183 24.29 -2.87 -10.60
C LEU A 183 25.82 -2.96 -10.54
N GLU A 184 26.35 -3.70 -9.57
CA GLU A 184 27.79 -3.86 -9.36
C GLU A 184 28.16 -5.33 -9.11
N PRO A 185 28.23 -6.14 -10.19
CA PRO A 185 28.61 -7.55 -10.08
C PRO A 185 29.93 -7.72 -9.32
N GLY A 186 29.92 -8.54 -8.28
CA GLY A 186 31.10 -8.81 -7.44
C GLY A 186 31.22 -7.95 -6.17
N ARG A 187 30.41 -6.89 -6.01
CA ARG A 187 30.42 -6.06 -4.79
C ARG A 187 29.90 -6.80 -3.56
N VAL A 188 28.89 -7.65 -3.74
CA VAL A 188 28.29 -8.44 -2.67
C VAL A 188 28.68 -9.91 -2.81
N THR A 189 29.91 -10.22 -2.41
CA THR A 189 30.48 -11.60 -2.47
C THR A 189 30.72 -12.23 -1.12
N THR A 190 30.61 -11.44 -0.04
CA THR A 190 30.83 -11.90 1.33
C THR A 190 29.60 -11.62 2.20
N TRP A 191 29.49 -12.37 3.29
CA TRP A 191 28.44 -12.16 4.29
C TRP A 191 28.49 -10.77 4.92
N THR A 192 29.69 -10.28 5.24
CA THR A 192 29.90 -8.93 5.76
C THR A 192 29.44 -7.86 4.77
N ALA A 193 29.67 -8.04 3.47
CA ALA A 193 29.15 -7.13 2.46
C ALA A 193 27.61 -7.17 2.42
N ALA A 194 27.01 -8.36 2.47
CA ALA A 194 25.55 -8.53 2.44
C ALA A 194 24.86 -7.86 3.64
N ILE A 195 25.42 -8.02 4.86
CA ILE A 195 24.90 -7.39 6.08
C ILE A 195 24.79 -5.87 5.96
N ARG A 196 25.77 -5.21 5.34
CA ARG A 196 25.79 -3.74 5.21
C ARG A 196 24.61 -3.19 4.43
N HIS A 197 23.91 -4.02 3.66
CA HIS A 197 22.71 -3.63 2.94
C HIS A 197 21.42 -3.80 3.77
N HIS A 198 21.49 -4.44 4.94
CA HIS A 198 20.33 -4.61 5.83
C HIS A 198 19.85 -3.25 6.32
N PRO A 199 18.54 -2.94 6.27
CA PRO A 199 18.03 -1.60 6.59
C PRO A 199 18.29 -1.17 8.03
N LEU A 200 18.43 -2.12 8.94
CA LEU A 200 18.74 -1.89 10.35
C LEU A 200 20.23 -2.05 10.69
N SER A 201 21.11 -2.21 9.68
CA SER A 201 22.56 -2.27 9.92
C SER A 201 23.08 -0.89 10.28
N SER A 202 23.67 -0.77 11.46
CA SER A 202 24.62 0.29 11.79
C SER A 202 26.04 -0.23 11.61
N GLY A 203 27.00 0.65 11.32
CA GLY A 203 28.39 0.26 11.06
C GLY A 203 29.02 -0.45 12.28
N GLY A 204 28.90 -1.77 12.34
CA GLY A 204 29.34 -2.61 13.46
C GLY A 204 28.36 -3.71 13.88
N THR A 205 27.11 -3.71 13.40
CA THR A 205 26.12 -4.73 13.81
C THR A 205 26.50 -6.13 13.31
N THR A 206 26.41 -7.12 14.20
CA THR A 206 26.65 -8.52 13.85
C THR A 206 25.40 -9.20 13.28
N ALA A 207 25.56 -10.36 12.61
CA ALA A 207 24.42 -11.13 12.10
C ALA A 207 23.41 -11.55 13.21
N PRO A 208 23.83 -12.08 14.36
CA PRO A 208 22.91 -12.43 15.44
C PRO A 208 22.15 -11.21 15.99
N GLU A 209 22.82 -10.06 16.09
CA GLU A 209 22.19 -8.80 16.49
C GLU A 209 21.11 -8.37 15.49
N LEU A 210 21.39 -8.43 14.18
CA LEU A 210 20.39 -8.08 13.17
C LEU A 210 19.18 -9.00 13.18
N ALA A 211 19.41 -10.31 13.34
CA ALA A 211 18.31 -11.26 13.50
C ALA A 211 17.47 -10.95 14.75
N ALA A 212 18.12 -10.63 15.87
CA ALA A 212 17.44 -10.23 17.11
C ALA A 212 16.62 -8.94 16.94
N ILE A 213 17.22 -7.89 16.39
CA ILE A 213 16.54 -6.61 16.15
C ILE A 213 15.35 -6.80 15.19
N THR A 214 15.50 -7.63 14.16
CA THR A 214 14.42 -7.92 13.21
C THR A 214 13.27 -8.70 13.87
N GLN A 215 13.60 -9.66 14.74
CA GLN A 215 12.61 -10.39 15.53
C GLN A 215 11.86 -9.47 16.50
N ASP A 216 12.57 -8.59 17.21
CA ASP A 216 11.99 -7.63 18.16
C ASP A 216 11.04 -6.67 17.44
N LEU A 217 11.42 -6.19 16.25
CA LEU A 217 10.54 -5.38 15.40
C LEU A 217 9.31 -6.18 14.93
N GLY A 218 9.50 -7.46 14.59
CA GLY A 218 8.41 -8.37 14.26
C GLY A 218 7.40 -8.52 15.41
N ALA A 219 7.90 -8.62 16.65
CA ALA A 219 7.08 -8.75 17.86
C ALA A 219 6.37 -7.44 18.26
N MET A 220 6.99 -6.29 18.00
CA MET A 220 6.40 -4.96 18.23
C MET A 220 5.12 -4.74 17.41
N GLY A 221 5.05 -5.35 16.22
CA GLY A 221 3.89 -5.24 15.34
C GLY A 221 3.83 -3.91 14.58
N TRP A 222 2.78 -3.76 13.77
CA TRP A 222 2.68 -2.67 12.79
C TRP A 222 2.37 -1.30 13.36
N ASP A 223 1.57 -1.21 14.44
CA ASP A 223 1.10 0.09 14.93
C ASP A 223 2.22 1.00 15.43
N PRO A 224 3.18 0.54 16.26
CA PRO A 224 4.31 1.37 16.66
C PRO A 224 5.15 1.86 15.47
N MET A 225 5.37 0.99 14.47
CA MET A 225 6.07 1.36 13.24
C MET A 225 5.29 2.41 12.43
N ARG A 226 3.98 2.23 12.28
CA ARG A 226 3.08 3.17 11.61
C ARG A 226 3.11 4.54 12.27
N LEU A 227 3.07 4.58 13.60
CA LEU A 227 3.15 5.83 14.37
C LEU A 227 4.52 6.51 14.21
N ALA A 228 5.62 5.73 14.14
CA ALA A 228 6.95 6.28 13.89
C ALA A 228 7.06 6.94 12.50
N VAL A 229 6.50 6.30 11.46
CA VAL A 229 6.44 6.87 10.10
C VAL A 229 5.53 8.11 10.05
N ALA A 230 4.36 8.05 10.70
CA ALA A 230 3.46 9.20 10.81
C ALA A 230 4.11 10.38 11.54
N ALA A 231 5.06 10.13 12.44
CA ALA A 231 5.85 11.15 13.11
C ALA A 231 7.09 11.58 12.32
N GLY A 232 7.30 11.08 11.10
CA GLY A 232 8.48 11.36 10.27
C GLY A 232 9.80 10.90 10.90
N SER A 233 9.77 9.89 11.77
CA SER A 233 10.93 9.44 12.55
C SER A 233 11.71 8.29 11.91
N THR A 234 11.33 7.89 10.69
CA THR A 234 11.94 6.79 9.94
C THR A 234 12.24 7.26 8.52
N ASP A 235 13.46 7.04 8.04
CA ASP A 235 13.98 7.52 6.75
C ASP A 235 14.05 6.44 5.67
N TRP A 236 14.10 5.17 6.06
CA TRP A 236 14.18 4.04 5.12
C TRP A 236 12.82 3.53 4.63
N VAL A 237 11.72 4.03 5.18
CA VAL A 237 10.36 3.72 4.74
C VAL A 237 9.87 4.82 3.82
N ASP A 238 9.66 4.48 2.55
CA ASP A 238 9.21 5.43 1.54
C ASP A 238 7.67 5.60 1.57
N LEU A 239 7.15 6.17 2.66
CA LEU A 239 5.74 6.53 2.78
C LEU A 239 5.62 7.89 3.46
N ASP A 240 4.78 8.78 2.92
CA ASP A 240 4.62 10.09 3.51
C ASP A 240 3.93 10.02 4.88
N PRO A 241 4.27 10.93 5.82
CA PRO A 241 3.72 10.91 7.17
C PRO A 241 2.18 11.02 7.23
N VAL A 242 1.57 11.76 6.29
CA VAL A 242 0.12 11.96 6.25
C VAL A 242 -0.60 10.66 5.87
N GLY A 243 -0.07 9.95 4.89
CA GLY A 243 -0.53 8.61 4.51
C GLY A 243 -0.47 7.61 5.67
N ALA A 244 0.67 7.56 6.36
CA ALA A 244 0.85 6.68 7.51
C ALA A 244 -0.11 7.01 8.67
N ALA A 245 -0.38 8.30 8.92
CA ALA A 245 -1.32 8.74 9.94
C ALA A 245 -2.79 8.37 9.60
N TRP A 246 -3.14 8.45 8.31
CA TRP A 246 -4.50 8.19 7.83
C TRP A 246 -4.86 6.70 7.81
N MET A 247 -3.89 5.83 7.51
CA MET A 247 -4.07 4.39 7.47
C MET A 247 -4.21 3.77 8.86
N ASP A 248 -4.96 2.66 8.93
CA ASP A 248 -4.87 1.73 10.05
C ASP A 248 -3.70 0.75 9.86
N ARG A 249 -3.50 -0.14 10.83
CA ARG A 249 -2.43 -1.14 10.81
C ARG A 249 -2.45 -2.07 9.59
N GLY A 250 -3.64 -2.44 9.11
CA GLY A 250 -3.79 -3.45 8.06
C GLY A 250 -3.43 -2.87 6.69
N ALA A 251 -4.00 -1.70 6.39
CA ALA A 251 -3.73 -0.96 5.17
C ALA A 251 -2.25 -0.52 5.10
N PHE A 252 -1.70 -0.03 6.22
CA PHE A 252 -0.30 0.36 6.31
C PHE A 252 0.65 -0.81 5.98
N ALA A 253 0.42 -1.97 6.60
CA ALA A 253 1.23 -3.16 6.37
C ALA A 253 1.20 -3.61 4.91
N ARG A 254 -0.01 -3.74 4.33
CA ARG A 254 -0.17 -4.12 2.91
C ARG A 254 0.46 -3.10 1.97
N ARG A 255 0.27 -1.79 2.22
CA ARG A 255 0.86 -0.73 1.38
C ARG A 255 2.38 -0.82 1.28
N LEU A 256 3.05 -1.16 2.38
CA LEU A 256 4.50 -1.30 2.40
C LEU A 256 4.95 -2.62 1.76
N LEU A 257 4.24 -3.71 2.01
CA LEU A 257 4.61 -5.04 1.52
C LEU A 257 4.31 -5.24 0.03
N ASP A 258 3.25 -4.64 -0.51
CA ASP A 258 2.84 -4.77 -1.93
C ASP A 258 3.88 -4.19 -2.91
N ARG A 259 4.90 -3.48 -2.41
CA ARG A 259 6.02 -2.97 -3.20
C ARG A 259 7.05 -4.03 -3.54
N TYR A 260 7.03 -5.14 -2.81
CA TYR A 260 8.04 -6.18 -2.91
C TYR A 260 7.38 -7.49 -3.38
N PRO A 261 8.09 -8.30 -4.18
CA PRO A 261 7.66 -9.68 -4.44
C PRO A 261 7.60 -10.49 -3.15
N ASP A 262 7.03 -11.69 -3.20
CA ASP A 262 7.10 -12.59 -2.04
C ASP A 262 8.56 -12.92 -1.67
N LEU A 263 8.82 -13.18 -0.38
CA LEU A 263 10.17 -13.43 0.13
C LEU A 263 10.83 -14.66 -0.53
N ASP A 264 10.05 -15.71 -0.81
CA ASP A 264 10.57 -16.91 -1.47
C ASP A 264 10.98 -16.60 -2.92
N ASP A 265 10.20 -15.76 -3.60
CA ASP A 265 10.50 -15.29 -4.95
C ASP A 265 11.76 -14.43 -4.97
N GLN A 266 11.88 -13.48 -4.04
CA GLN A 266 13.08 -12.65 -3.90
C GLN A 266 14.31 -13.53 -3.61
N CYS A 267 14.21 -14.49 -2.70
CA CYS A 267 15.29 -15.43 -2.38
C CYS A 267 15.69 -16.29 -3.60
N ARG A 268 14.71 -16.72 -4.40
CA ARG A 268 14.93 -17.50 -5.63
C ARG A 268 15.70 -16.68 -6.66
N VAL A 269 15.27 -15.44 -6.92
CA VAL A 269 15.96 -14.53 -7.86
C VAL A 269 17.38 -14.24 -7.38
N LEU A 270 17.55 -13.93 -6.09
CA LEU A 270 18.87 -13.64 -5.52
C LEU A 270 19.83 -14.82 -5.66
N SER A 271 19.32 -16.05 -5.50
CA SER A 271 20.11 -17.28 -5.65
C SER A 271 20.62 -17.52 -7.07
N ALA A 272 20.00 -16.91 -8.08
CA ALA A 272 20.44 -17.00 -9.47
C ALA A 272 21.60 -16.04 -9.80
N VAL A 273 21.77 -14.96 -9.02
CA VAL A 273 22.74 -13.89 -9.32
C VAL A 273 23.88 -13.78 -8.30
N MET A 274 23.80 -14.50 -7.18
CA MET A 274 24.73 -14.44 -6.06
C MET A 274 25.50 -15.77 -5.88
N PRO A 275 26.73 -15.77 -5.30
CA PRO A 275 27.42 -17.01 -4.97
C PRO A 275 26.57 -17.95 -4.10
N THR A 276 26.49 -19.24 -4.46
CA THR A 276 25.57 -20.23 -3.86
C THR A 276 25.65 -20.29 -2.33
N ARG A 277 26.86 -20.26 -1.77
CA ARG A 277 27.05 -20.28 -0.30
C ARG A 277 26.45 -19.04 0.35
N LEU A 278 26.66 -17.87 -0.23
CA LEU A 278 26.14 -16.61 0.30
C LEU A 278 24.62 -16.56 0.19
N ALA A 279 24.05 -16.96 -0.95
CA ALA A 279 22.60 -17.04 -1.12
C ALA A 279 21.93 -17.97 -0.10
N HIS A 280 22.56 -19.12 0.20
CA HIS A 280 22.09 -20.02 1.25
C HIS A 280 22.14 -19.38 2.65
N THR A 281 23.23 -18.68 2.98
CA THR A 281 23.35 -17.96 4.26
C THR A 281 22.31 -16.86 4.39
N VAL A 282 22.06 -16.07 3.33
CA VAL A 282 21.02 -15.03 3.31
C VAL A 282 19.64 -15.64 3.56
N ARG A 283 19.28 -16.71 2.84
CA ARG A 283 18.00 -17.40 3.02
C ARG A 283 17.82 -17.90 4.45
N HIS A 284 18.86 -18.51 5.03
CA HIS A 284 18.83 -18.96 6.42
C HIS A 284 18.61 -17.79 7.40
N ALA A 285 19.26 -16.64 7.17
CA ALA A 285 19.08 -15.45 8.00
C ALA A 285 17.66 -14.87 7.91
N VAL A 286 17.06 -14.87 6.71
CA VAL A 286 15.65 -14.48 6.53
C VAL A 286 14.74 -15.41 7.33
N SER A 287 14.88 -16.73 7.16
CA SER A 287 14.05 -17.71 7.92
C SER A 287 14.22 -17.56 9.43
N ALA A 288 15.45 -17.35 9.92
CA ALA A 288 15.73 -17.13 11.33
C ALA A 288 15.05 -15.85 11.87
N SER A 289 15.02 -14.79 11.06
CA SER A 289 14.40 -13.50 11.42
C SER A 289 12.88 -13.56 11.53
N LEU A 290 12.24 -14.50 10.82
CA LEU A 290 10.79 -14.71 10.84
C LEU A 290 10.32 -15.74 11.87
N THR A 291 11.24 -16.52 12.43
CA THR A 291 10.91 -17.53 13.44
C THR A 291 10.75 -16.83 14.79
N HIS A 292 9.56 -16.89 15.39
CA HIS A 292 9.34 -16.35 16.74
C HIS A 292 10.24 -17.06 17.76
N ARG A 293 10.91 -16.27 18.62
CA ARG A 293 11.49 -16.81 19.85
C ARG A 293 10.34 -17.35 20.70
N ARG A 294 10.38 -18.65 20.98
CA ARG A 294 9.51 -19.27 21.98
C ARG A 294 9.94 -18.86 23.37
#